data_AF-A0A0S4TN27-F1
#
_entry.id   AF-A0A0S4TN27-F1
#
_cell.length_a   1.000
_cell.length_b   1.000
_cell.length_c   1.000
_cell.angle_alpha   90.00
_cell.angle_beta   90.00
_cell.angle_gamma   90.00
#
_symmetry.space_group_name_H-M   'P 1'
#
loop_
_entity.id
_entity.type
_entity.pdbx_description
1 polymer ?
#
loop_
_entity_poly.entity_id
_entity_poly.type
_entity_poly.pdbx_seq_one_letter_code
_entity_poly.pdbx_strand_id
1 'polypeptide(L)'
;METSGTALFSDDVAVGVKRDFVDLLRRGLPPEKAVAALKKDWADSIADADDGPTFWLALATTAWMYGGLDEDVKQKAIEVIDNGYSPTRWSGAALARRRAVLAELRTQLLSPQPKPKRPRKLKAVEPPPQHELEAPDGLGKAIAFSMPGAAFMQVYLERVVGTSRGGGSIFVAECGYDDVDLEWLCGGSLQVTYPESAKVQQRSDSHFYCGEVTPIVYRTKPA
;
A
#
# COMPACT_ATOMS: atom_id res chain seq x y z
N MET A 1 -19.16 -9.88 -12.10
CA MET A 1 -20.49 -9.24 -12.01
C MET A 1 -20.26 -7.93 -11.28
N GLU A 2 -19.97 -6.86 -12.01
CA GLU A 2 -19.42 -5.63 -11.42
C GLU A 2 -20.55 -4.74 -10.93
N THR A 3 -20.48 -4.40 -9.65
CA THR A 3 -21.44 -3.53 -8.96
C THR A 3 -21.10 -2.08 -9.29
N SER A 4 -21.51 -1.60 -10.46
CA SER A 4 -21.45 -0.17 -10.81
C SER A 4 -22.43 0.60 -9.93
N GLY A 5 -22.03 0.85 -8.68
CA GLY A 5 -22.74 1.73 -7.77
C GLY A 5 -22.75 3.14 -8.37
N THR A 6 -23.90 3.79 -8.38
CA THR A 6 -24.04 5.15 -8.94
C THR A 6 -23.34 6.22 -8.10
N ALA A 7 -22.89 5.85 -6.89
CA ALA A 7 -22.14 6.71 -5.99
C ALA A 7 -20.74 6.98 -6.54
N LEU A 8 -20.18 8.15 -6.22
CA LEU A 8 -18.86 8.56 -6.73
C LEU A 8 -17.76 7.56 -6.33
N PHE A 9 -17.72 7.13 -5.07
CA PHE A 9 -16.70 6.22 -4.54
C PHE A 9 -17.04 4.73 -4.70
N SER A 10 -17.96 4.40 -5.61
CA SER A 10 -18.10 3.03 -6.11
C SER A 10 -17.17 2.75 -7.31
N ASP A 11 -16.52 3.81 -7.82
CA ASP A 11 -15.54 3.76 -8.89
C ASP A 11 -14.12 3.62 -8.30
N ASP A 12 -13.31 2.72 -8.86
CA ASP A 12 -11.97 2.39 -8.38
C ASP A 12 -10.98 3.55 -8.56
N VAL A 13 -11.10 4.33 -9.64
CA VAL A 13 -10.35 5.59 -9.82
C VAL A 13 -10.70 6.55 -8.70
N ALA A 14 -11.99 6.74 -8.41
CA ALA A 14 -12.43 7.65 -7.34
C ALA A 14 -11.91 7.21 -5.96
N VAL A 15 -11.90 5.90 -5.69
CA VAL A 15 -11.35 5.34 -4.44
C VAL A 15 -9.84 5.56 -4.36
N GLY A 16 -9.11 5.31 -5.44
CA GLY A 16 -7.66 5.53 -5.54
C GLY A 16 -7.29 6.99 -5.28
N VAL A 17 -7.92 7.92 -6.00
CA VAL A 17 -7.69 9.36 -5.85
C VAL A 17 -7.94 9.83 -4.42
N LYS A 18 -9.03 9.39 -3.79
CA LYS A 18 -9.31 9.70 -2.39
C LYS A 18 -8.24 9.16 -1.44
N ARG A 19 -7.86 7.89 -1.61
CA ARG A 19 -6.83 7.24 -0.77
C ARG A 19 -5.53 8.02 -0.86
N ASP A 20 -5.05 8.26 -2.06
CA ASP A 20 -3.73 8.85 -2.31
C ASP A 20 -3.69 10.31 -1.85
N PHE A 21 -4.74 11.09 -2.11
CA PHE A 21 -4.85 12.46 -1.59
C PHE A 21 -4.82 12.49 -0.05
N VAL A 22 -5.61 11.63 0.60
CA VAL A 22 -5.65 11.55 2.06
C VAL A 22 -4.30 11.10 2.63
N ASP A 23 -3.58 10.21 1.95
CA ASP A 23 -2.26 9.76 2.37
C ASP A 23 -1.21 10.87 2.25
N LEU A 24 -1.26 11.71 1.21
CA LEU A 24 -0.42 12.90 1.10
C LEU A 24 -0.66 13.86 2.28
N LEU A 25 -1.93 14.11 2.64
CA LEU A 25 -2.27 14.92 3.82
C LEU A 25 -1.78 14.28 5.13
N ARG A 26 -1.88 12.95 5.27
CA ARG A 26 -1.37 12.21 6.44
C ARG A 26 0.15 12.33 6.60
N ARG A 27 0.88 12.34 5.48
CA ARG A 27 2.33 12.58 5.43
C ARG A 27 2.72 14.02 5.76
N GLY A 28 1.74 14.91 5.94
CA GLY A 28 1.93 16.28 6.40
C GLY A 28 2.03 17.31 5.28
N LEU A 29 1.76 16.93 4.03
CA LEU A 29 1.72 17.89 2.93
C LEU A 29 0.53 18.85 3.13
N PRO A 30 0.71 20.15 2.87
CA PRO A 30 -0.42 21.08 2.81
C PRO A 30 -1.31 20.74 1.59
N PRO A 31 -2.62 21.06 1.63
CA PRO A 31 -3.56 20.68 0.57
C PRO A 31 -3.11 21.08 -0.84
N GLU A 32 -2.62 22.30 -1.02
CA GLU A 32 -2.15 22.80 -2.33
C GLU A 32 -1.01 21.94 -2.91
N LYS A 33 -0.03 21.56 -2.07
CA LYS A 33 1.07 20.69 -2.50
C LYS A 33 0.59 19.25 -2.72
N ALA A 34 -0.39 18.79 -1.94
CA ALA A 34 -0.99 17.47 -2.14
C ALA A 34 -1.75 17.38 -3.47
N VAL A 35 -2.49 18.43 -3.86
CA VAL A 35 -3.15 18.51 -5.18
C VAL A 35 -2.12 18.45 -6.30
N ALA A 36 -1.07 19.27 -6.24
CA ALA A 36 -0.04 19.31 -7.28
C ALA A 36 0.68 17.96 -7.43
N ALA A 37 1.04 17.32 -6.32
CA ALA A 37 1.63 15.98 -6.33
C ALA A 37 0.67 14.94 -6.92
N LEU A 38 -0.58 14.94 -6.49
CA LEU A 38 -1.57 13.99 -6.98
C LEU A 38 -1.85 14.14 -8.48
N LYS A 39 -1.94 15.37 -9.00
CA LYS A 39 -2.10 15.63 -10.44
C LYS A 39 -0.94 15.06 -11.27
N LYS A 40 0.28 15.11 -10.72
CA LYS A 40 1.45 14.52 -11.37
C LYS A 40 1.39 13.00 -11.38
N ASP A 41 1.04 12.40 -10.23
CA ASP A 41 1.01 10.94 -10.07
C ASP A 41 -0.12 10.29 -10.91
N TRP A 42 -1.20 11.03 -11.15
CA TRP A 42 -2.36 10.57 -11.91
C TRP A 42 -2.44 11.18 -13.33
N ALA A 43 -1.34 11.71 -13.85
CA ALA A 43 -1.34 12.42 -15.14
C ALA A 43 -1.90 11.58 -16.31
N ASP A 44 -1.59 10.28 -16.34
CA ASP A 44 -2.08 9.36 -17.36
C ASP A 44 -3.61 9.19 -17.27
N SER A 45 -4.16 8.97 -16.07
CA SER A 45 -5.60 8.89 -15.85
C SER A 45 -6.32 10.22 -16.12
N ILE A 46 -5.67 11.37 -15.87
CA ILE A 46 -6.23 12.68 -16.18
C ILE A 46 -6.39 12.88 -17.70
N ALA A 47 -5.46 12.32 -18.48
CA ALA A 47 -5.49 12.39 -19.94
C ALA A 47 -6.49 11.40 -20.57
N ASP A 48 -6.90 10.38 -19.82
CA ASP A 48 -7.90 9.41 -20.25
C ASP A 48 -9.33 9.98 -20.19
N ALA A 49 -10.12 9.69 -21.23
CA ALA A 49 -11.45 10.25 -21.39
C ALA A 49 -12.50 9.64 -20.45
N ASP A 50 -12.30 8.41 -19.98
CA ASP A 50 -13.21 7.69 -19.10
C ASP A 50 -12.85 7.93 -17.61
N ASP A 51 -11.55 7.92 -17.29
CA ASP A 51 -11.03 8.07 -15.94
C ASP A 51 -10.88 9.53 -15.51
N GLY A 52 -10.45 10.41 -16.43
CA GLY A 52 -10.17 11.82 -16.15
C GLY A 52 -11.33 12.56 -15.50
N PRO A 53 -12.57 12.43 -16.00
CA PRO A 53 -13.74 13.02 -15.35
C PRO A 53 -13.95 12.50 -13.92
N THR A 54 -13.74 11.20 -13.68
CA THR A 54 -13.86 10.61 -12.35
C THR A 54 -12.78 11.14 -11.40
N PHE A 55 -11.54 11.29 -11.89
CA PHE A 55 -10.44 11.89 -11.14
C PHE A 55 -10.81 13.27 -10.59
N TRP A 56 -11.28 14.18 -11.46
CA TRP A 56 -11.61 15.55 -11.06
C TRP A 56 -12.73 15.61 -10.04
N LEU A 57 -13.79 14.81 -10.22
CA LEU A 57 -14.90 14.73 -9.27
C LEU A 57 -14.44 14.20 -7.90
N ALA A 58 -13.63 13.13 -7.89
CA ALA A 58 -13.14 12.52 -6.66
C ALA A 58 -12.17 13.43 -5.90
N LEU A 59 -11.24 14.07 -6.62
CA LEU A 59 -10.31 15.03 -6.05
C LEU A 59 -11.07 16.24 -5.47
N ALA A 60 -11.98 16.83 -6.23
CA ALA A 60 -12.72 18.01 -5.77
C ALA A 60 -13.56 17.72 -4.52
N THR A 61 -14.29 16.60 -4.54
CA THR A 61 -15.08 16.14 -3.38
C THR A 61 -14.19 15.94 -2.16
N THR A 62 -13.04 15.29 -2.34
CA THR A 62 -12.14 14.95 -1.24
C THR A 62 -11.44 16.19 -0.69
N ALA A 63 -10.90 17.05 -1.56
CA ALA A 63 -10.26 18.30 -1.16
C ALA A 63 -11.23 19.23 -0.42
N TRP A 64 -12.49 19.31 -0.87
CA TRP A 64 -13.54 20.08 -0.19
C TRP A 64 -13.77 19.55 1.24
N MET A 65 -13.88 18.23 1.42
CA MET A 65 -14.10 17.63 2.75
C MET A 65 -12.99 17.99 3.76
N TYR A 66 -11.78 18.29 3.30
CA TYR A 66 -10.64 18.66 4.13
C TYR A 66 -10.36 20.17 4.17
N GLY A 67 -11.22 21.00 3.56
CA GLY A 67 -11.08 22.46 3.53
C GLY A 67 -9.89 22.93 2.70
N GLY A 68 -9.56 22.21 1.63
CA GLY A 68 -8.39 22.45 0.79
C GLY A 68 -8.66 22.32 -0.71
N LEU A 69 -9.91 22.51 -1.13
CA LEU A 69 -10.26 22.58 -2.56
C LEU A 69 -9.79 23.92 -3.12
N ASP A 70 -8.91 23.88 -4.12
CA ASP A 70 -8.53 25.06 -4.89
C ASP A 70 -9.53 25.34 -6.04
N GLU A 71 -9.50 26.58 -6.55
CA GLU A 71 -10.45 27.02 -7.58
C GLU A 71 -10.23 26.33 -8.94
N ASP A 72 -9.01 25.89 -9.28
CA ASP A 72 -8.74 25.18 -10.54
C ASP A 72 -9.38 23.78 -10.53
N VAL A 73 -9.17 23.02 -9.45
CA VAL A 73 -9.82 21.72 -9.23
C VAL A 73 -11.33 21.87 -9.19
N LYS A 74 -11.84 22.91 -8.54
CA LYS A 74 -13.28 23.20 -8.49
C LYS A 74 -13.84 23.48 -9.87
N GLN A 75 -13.20 24.34 -10.66
CA GLN A 75 -13.63 24.67 -12.00
C GLN A 75 -13.65 23.45 -12.90
N LYS A 76 -12.60 22.61 -12.85
CA LYS A 76 -12.54 21.35 -13.62
C LYS A 76 -13.66 20.38 -13.23
N ALA A 77 -13.94 20.22 -11.95
CA ALA A 77 -15.02 19.36 -11.51
C ALA A 77 -16.41 19.90 -11.95
N ILE A 78 -16.61 21.22 -11.92
CA ILE A 78 -17.84 21.84 -12.43
C ILE A 78 -17.96 21.67 -13.95
N GLU A 79 -16.89 21.86 -14.71
CA GLU A 79 -16.85 21.58 -16.15
C GLU A 79 -17.25 20.13 -16.45
N VAL A 80 -16.75 19.16 -15.68
CA VAL A 80 -17.13 17.74 -15.80
C VAL A 80 -18.61 17.52 -15.48
N ILE A 81 -19.16 18.19 -14.47
CA ILE A 81 -20.58 18.10 -14.11
C ILE A 81 -21.47 18.68 -15.23
N ASP A 82 -21.10 19.86 -15.74
CA ASP A 82 -21.90 20.63 -16.68
C ASP A 82 -21.84 20.04 -18.11
N ASN A 83 -20.69 19.48 -18.53
CA ASN A 83 -20.54 18.83 -19.84
C ASN A 83 -21.23 17.45 -19.93
N GLY A 84 -21.66 16.90 -18.79
CA GLY A 84 -22.30 15.59 -18.72
C GLY A 84 -21.30 14.44 -18.88
N TYR A 85 -21.41 13.44 -17.98
CA TYR A 85 -20.58 12.24 -18.07
C TYR A 85 -21.03 11.35 -19.24
N SER A 86 -20.07 10.63 -19.82
CA SER A 86 -20.22 9.78 -21.00
C SER A 86 -21.56 9.00 -21.02
N PRO A 87 -22.45 9.26 -22.00
CA PRO A 87 -23.78 8.65 -22.06
C PRO A 87 -23.74 7.12 -22.32
N THR A 88 -22.57 6.54 -22.59
CA THR A 88 -22.41 5.10 -22.83
C THR A 88 -22.38 4.27 -21.54
N ARG A 89 -21.98 4.83 -20.40
CA ARG A 89 -21.78 4.06 -19.15
C ARG A 89 -23.05 3.88 -18.31
N TRP A 90 -24.00 4.81 -18.38
CA TRP A 90 -25.19 4.82 -17.53
C TRP A 90 -26.47 4.98 -18.34
N SER A 91 -27.47 4.14 -18.08
CA SER A 91 -28.79 4.22 -18.72
C SER A 91 -29.93 4.08 -17.71
N GLY A 92 -31.14 4.49 -18.10
CA GLY A 92 -32.35 4.34 -17.31
C GLY A 92 -32.26 4.94 -15.90
N ALA A 93 -32.70 4.17 -14.90
CA ALA A 93 -32.71 4.61 -13.49
C ALA A 93 -31.32 4.91 -12.93
N ALA A 94 -30.27 4.24 -13.43
CA ALA A 94 -28.90 4.46 -12.97
C ALA A 94 -28.37 5.83 -13.42
N LEU A 95 -28.72 6.26 -14.64
CA LEU A 95 -28.42 7.61 -15.13
C LEU A 95 -29.11 8.69 -14.29
N ALA A 96 -30.38 8.49 -13.92
CA ALA A 96 -31.12 9.42 -13.07
C ALA A 96 -30.46 9.57 -11.68
N ARG A 97 -30.05 8.44 -11.07
CA ARG A 97 -29.31 8.45 -9.79
C ARG A 97 -27.96 9.14 -9.93
N ARG A 98 -27.21 8.88 -11.00
CA ARG A 98 -25.92 9.54 -11.25
C ARG A 98 -26.08 11.05 -11.38
N ARG A 99 -27.10 11.52 -12.12
CA ARG A 99 -27.42 12.95 -12.22
C ARG A 99 -27.73 13.58 -10.87
N ALA A 100 -28.48 12.88 -10.01
CA ALA A 100 -28.75 13.36 -8.65
C ALA A 100 -27.46 13.50 -7.82
N VAL A 101 -26.57 12.50 -7.87
CA VAL A 101 -25.25 12.54 -7.20
C VAL A 101 -24.42 13.73 -7.70
N LEU A 102 -24.40 13.99 -9.00
CA LEU A 102 -23.64 15.13 -9.57
C LEU A 102 -24.25 16.49 -9.20
N ALA A 103 -25.59 16.59 -9.13
CA ALA A 103 -26.27 17.81 -8.70
C ALA A 103 -26.00 18.14 -7.22
N GLU A 104 -26.00 17.10 -6.37
CA GLU A 104 -25.62 17.23 -4.96
C GLU A 104 -24.15 17.66 -4.82
N LEU A 105 -23.25 17.01 -5.58
CA LEU A 105 -21.84 17.38 -5.60
C LEU A 105 -21.63 18.83 -6.08
N ARG A 106 -22.33 19.27 -7.12
CA ARG A 106 -22.29 20.67 -7.59
C ARG A 106 -22.66 21.64 -6.48
N THR A 107 -23.75 21.35 -5.77
CA THR A 107 -24.23 22.16 -4.64
C THR A 107 -23.18 22.20 -3.53
N GLN A 108 -22.57 21.06 -3.21
CA GLN A 108 -21.48 20.96 -2.24
C GLN A 108 -20.27 21.82 -2.65
N LEU A 109 -19.76 21.68 -3.88
CA LEU A 109 -18.56 22.39 -4.35
C LEU A 109 -18.73 23.91 -4.44
N LEU A 110 -19.98 24.38 -4.60
CA LEU A 110 -20.32 25.81 -4.59
C LEU A 110 -20.56 26.37 -3.18
N SER A 111 -20.71 25.51 -2.18
CA SER A 111 -20.89 25.93 -0.79
C SER A 111 -19.55 26.26 -0.10
N PRO A 112 -19.56 27.09 0.95
CA PRO A 112 -18.37 27.34 1.75
C PRO A 112 -17.77 26.03 2.27
N GLN A 113 -16.46 25.88 2.09
CA GLN A 113 -15.77 24.67 2.53
C GLN A 113 -15.70 24.59 4.06
N PRO A 114 -15.64 23.39 4.65
CA PRO A 114 -15.34 23.23 6.06
C PRO A 114 -13.96 23.80 6.40
N LYS A 115 -13.73 24.08 7.70
CA LYS A 115 -12.40 24.51 8.16
C LYS A 115 -11.34 23.45 7.81
N PRO A 116 -10.12 23.87 7.42
CA PRO A 116 -9.04 22.95 7.13
C PRO A 116 -8.81 21.96 8.27
N LYS A 117 -8.83 20.67 7.96
CA LYS A 117 -8.56 19.60 8.94
C LYS A 117 -7.57 18.60 8.36
N ARG A 118 -6.83 17.94 9.25
CA ARG A 118 -5.91 16.87 8.86
C ARG A 118 -6.57 15.51 9.10
N PRO A 119 -6.37 14.53 8.20
CA PRO A 119 -6.79 13.17 8.47
C PRO A 119 -6.11 12.66 9.75
N ARG A 120 -6.79 11.75 10.46
CA ARG A 120 -6.17 11.06 11.59
C ARG A 120 -4.92 10.33 11.09
N LYS A 121 -3.80 10.51 11.80
CA LYS A 121 -2.60 9.69 11.59
C LYS A 121 -2.99 8.22 11.80
N LEU A 122 -2.64 7.38 10.84
CA LEU A 122 -2.70 5.94 11.08
C LEU A 122 -1.72 5.63 12.21
N LYS A 123 -2.09 4.74 13.13
CA LYS A 123 -1.11 4.19 14.07
C LYS A 123 -0.05 3.51 13.21
N ALA A 124 1.21 3.82 13.47
CA ALA A 124 2.28 3.01 12.89
C ALA A 124 1.99 1.56 13.31
N VAL A 125 1.89 0.67 12.34
CA VAL A 125 1.95 -0.76 12.63
C VAL A 125 3.39 -0.96 13.04
N GLU A 126 3.62 -1.21 14.32
CA GLU A 126 4.95 -1.61 14.78
C GLU A 126 5.37 -2.83 13.98
N PRO A 127 6.59 -2.86 13.42
CA PRO A 127 7.05 -4.03 12.71
C PRO A 127 6.95 -5.25 13.63
N PRO A 128 6.69 -6.44 13.08
CA PRO A 128 6.68 -7.66 13.88
C PRO A 128 7.98 -7.75 14.68
N PRO A 129 7.93 -8.28 15.91
CA PRO A 129 9.15 -8.52 16.67
C PRO A 129 10.06 -9.44 15.86
N GLN A 130 11.33 -9.03 15.73
CA GLN A 130 12.27 -9.65 14.81
C GLN A 130 13.72 -9.52 15.26
N HIS A 131 14.54 -10.48 14.85
CA HIS A 131 16.00 -10.43 14.91
C HIS A 131 16.56 -10.38 13.50
N GLU A 132 17.43 -9.42 13.23
CA GLU A 132 18.10 -9.27 11.94
C GLU A 132 19.60 -9.55 12.09
N LEU A 133 20.17 -10.27 11.12
CA LEU A 133 21.60 -10.52 11.02
C LEU A 133 22.09 -10.18 9.60
N GLU A 134 22.86 -9.12 9.49
CA GLU A 134 23.49 -8.72 8.22
C GLU A 134 24.51 -9.78 7.76
N ALA A 135 24.52 -10.03 6.45
CA ALA A 135 25.52 -10.88 5.83
C ALA A 135 26.90 -10.20 5.90
N PRO A 136 28.00 -10.94 6.17
CA PRO A 136 29.35 -10.37 6.28
C PRO A 136 29.83 -9.63 5.02
N ASP A 137 29.27 -9.97 3.86
CA ASP A 137 29.55 -9.32 2.58
C ASP A 137 28.77 -8.01 2.36
N GLY A 138 27.82 -7.68 3.25
CA GLY A 138 26.93 -6.53 3.12
C GLY A 138 25.87 -6.68 2.02
N LEU A 139 25.74 -7.86 1.39
CA LEU A 139 24.87 -8.12 0.24
C LEU A 139 23.61 -8.90 0.62
N GLY A 140 23.20 -8.85 1.89
CA GLY A 140 21.98 -9.48 2.34
C GLY A 140 21.82 -9.43 3.85
N LYS A 141 20.70 -9.98 4.32
CA LYS A 141 20.42 -10.17 5.75
C LYS A 141 19.46 -11.33 5.97
N ALA A 142 19.64 -12.04 7.07
CA ALA A 142 18.69 -13.01 7.57
C ALA A 142 17.80 -12.37 8.64
N ILE A 143 16.51 -12.67 8.61
CA ILE A 143 15.50 -12.04 9.48
C ILE A 143 14.64 -13.15 10.09
N ALA A 144 14.71 -13.34 11.41
CA ALA A 144 13.77 -14.19 12.15
C ALA A 144 12.66 -13.31 12.74
N PHE A 145 11.40 -13.61 12.46
CA PHE A 145 10.27 -12.80 12.95
C PHE A 145 9.01 -13.63 13.20
N SER A 146 8.10 -13.11 14.03
CA SER A 146 6.77 -13.68 14.25
C SER A 146 5.68 -12.71 13.80
N MET A 147 4.72 -13.20 13.03
CA MET A 147 3.56 -12.38 12.68
C MET A 147 2.66 -12.15 13.90
N PRO A 148 2.04 -10.97 14.06
CA PRO A 148 1.14 -10.72 15.18
C PRO A 148 0.01 -11.76 15.26
N GLY A 149 -0.07 -12.48 16.39
CA GLY A 149 -1.05 -13.54 16.62
C GLY A 149 -0.74 -14.89 15.98
N ALA A 150 0.39 -15.05 15.28
CA ALA A 150 0.83 -16.33 14.77
C ALA A 150 1.48 -17.18 15.86
N ALA A 151 1.23 -18.49 15.84
CA ALA A 151 1.87 -19.48 16.71
C ALA A 151 3.19 -20.03 16.14
N PHE A 152 3.73 -19.38 15.12
CA PHE A 152 4.95 -19.79 14.42
C PHE A 152 5.79 -18.56 14.06
N MET A 153 7.08 -18.81 13.82
CA MET A 153 8.03 -17.83 13.32
C MET A 153 8.47 -18.15 11.88
N GLN A 154 9.03 -17.17 11.19
CA GLN A 154 9.70 -17.34 9.90
C GLN A 154 11.13 -16.81 9.92
N VAL A 155 12.05 -17.53 9.26
CA VAL A 155 13.35 -16.98 8.84
C VAL A 155 13.23 -16.65 7.36
N TYR A 156 13.39 -15.37 7.04
CA TYR A 156 13.47 -14.85 5.68
C TYR A 156 14.91 -14.45 5.39
N LEU A 157 15.42 -14.85 4.23
CA LEU A 157 16.73 -14.43 3.74
C LEU A 157 16.55 -13.43 2.60
N GLU A 158 17.06 -12.22 2.80
CA GLU A 158 17.15 -11.18 1.78
C GLU A 158 18.56 -11.16 1.18
N ARG A 159 18.64 -10.97 -0.15
CA ARG A 159 19.86 -10.81 -0.92
C ARG A 159 19.78 -9.58 -1.82
N VAL A 160 20.95 -9.01 -2.09
CA VAL A 160 21.16 -7.95 -3.07
C VAL A 160 22.13 -8.47 -4.14
N VAL A 161 21.69 -8.45 -5.40
CA VAL A 161 22.51 -8.87 -6.55
C VAL A 161 22.41 -7.79 -7.62
N GLY A 162 23.50 -7.05 -7.83
CA GLY A 162 23.49 -5.85 -8.67
C GLY A 162 22.54 -4.79 -8.13
N THR A 163 21.52 -4.42 -8.91
CA THR A 163 20.47 -3.47 -8.50
C THR A 163 19.21 -4.14 -7.96
N SER A 164 19.16 -5.48 -7.97
CA SER A 164 17.99 -6.25 -7.54
C SER A 164 18.09 -6.58 -6.06
N ARG A 165 16.98 -6.40 -5.33
CA ARG A 165 16.83 -6.75 -3.91
C ARG A 165 15.59 -7.60 -3.73
N GLY A 166 15.71 -8.69 -2.98
CA GLY A 166 14.61 -9.61 -2.73
C GLY A 166 15.07 -10.82 -1.95
N GLY A 167 14.20 -11.81 -1.81
CA GLY A 167 14.48 -12.92 -0.92
C GLY A 167 13.30 -13.88 -0.79
N GLY A 168 13.40 -14.77 0.19
CA GLY A 168 12.36 -15.75 0.45
C GLY A 168 12.41 -16.33 1.87
N SER A 169 11.27 -16.90 2.29
CA SER A 169 11.22 -17.74 3.49
C SER A 169 12.08 -18.98 3.27
N ILE A 170 12.99 -19.25 4.19
CA ILE A 170 13.84 -20.45 4.19
C ILE A 170 13.47 -21.43 5.31
N PHE A 171 12.83 -20.95 6.38
CA PHE A 171 12.50 -21.74 7.55
C PHE A 171 11.22 -21.23 8.22
N VAL A 172 10.33 -22.16 8.61
CA VAL A 172 9.10 -21.89 9.36
C VAL A 172 8.99 -22.94 10.46
N ALA A 173 8.81 -22.52 11.72
CA ALA A 173 8.63 -23.42 12.84
C ALA A 173 7.69 -22.86 13.92
N GLU A 174 7.01 -23.75 14.64
CA GLU A 174 6.20 -23.43 15.82
C GLU A 174 7.12 -23.26 17.04
N CYS A 175 7.72 -22.07 17.18
CA CYS A 175 8.49 -21.61 18.35
C CYS A 175 8.54 -20.07 18.37
N GLY A 176 9.15 -19.47 19.41
CA GLY A 176 9.44 -18.04 19.45
C GLY A 176 10.49 -17.65 18.39
N TYR A 177 10.42 -16.42 17.88
CA TYR A 177 11.48 -15.89 17.01
C TYR A 177 12.79 -15.65 17.77
N ASP A 178 12.67 -15.36 19.07
CA ASP A 178 13.73 -15.17 20.04
C ASP A 178 14.38 -16.49 20.50
N ASP A 179 13.72 -17.61 20.25
CA ASP A 179 14.29 -18.94 20.42
C ASP A 179 15.20 -19.36 19.25
N VAL A 180 15.25 -18.57 18.16
CA VAL A 180 16.04 -18.89 16.97
C VAL A 180 17.31 -18.02 16.89
N ASP A 181 18.47 -18.68 16.82
CA ASP A 181 19.74 -18.02 16.60
C ASP A 181 20.16 -18.11 15.13
N LEU A 182 20.60 -16.98 14.58
CA LEU A 182 21.14 -16.87 13.23
C LEU A 182 22.65 -16.63 13.32
N GLU A 183 23.41 -17.29 12.44
CA GLU A 183 24.87 -17.10 12.36
C GLU A 183 25.34 -17.29 10.92
N TRP A 184 26.17 -16.38 10.42
CA TRP A 184 26.86 -16.57 9.15
C TRP A 184 28.16 -17.34 9.36
N LEU A 185 28.28 -18.51 8.75
CA LEU A 185 29.47 -19.35 8.84
C LEU A 185 30.53 -18.89 7.85
N CYS A 186 31.80 -19.18 8.17
CA CYS A 186 32.91 -19.06 7.23
C CYS A 186 32.59 -19.86 5.95
N GLY A 187 32.57 -19.18 4.81
CA GLY A 187 32.16 -19.76 3.53
C GLY A 187 30.78 -19.30 3.02
N GLY A 188 30.08 -18.43 3.76
CA GLY A 188 28.86 -17.78 3.27
C GLY A 188 27.58 -18.58 3.45
N SER A 189 27.62 -19.68 4.21
CA SER A 189 26.42 -20.41 4.61
C SER A 189 25.73 -19.73 5.79
N LEU A 190 24.41 -19.70 5.79
CA LEU A 190 23.63 -19.25 6.95
C LEU A 190 23.31 -20.44 7.85
N GLN A 191 23.65 -20.37 9.12
CA GLN A 191 23.22 -21.32 10.14
C GLN A 191 21.96 -20.81 10.85
N VAL A 192 20.97 -21.68 10.97
CA VAL A 192 19.74 -21.47 11.75
C VAL A 192 19.73 -22.48 12.90
N THR A 193 19.79 -21.99 14.14
CA THR A 193 19.70 -22.83 15.34
C THR A 193 18.35 -22.64 16.01
N TYR A 194 17.62 -23.72 16.27
CA TYR A 194 16.25 -23.66 16.82
C TYR A 194 16.02 -24.74 17.91
N PRO A 195 14.98 -24.61 18.75
CA PRO A 195 14.72 -25.59 19.81
C PRO A 195 14.39 -26.99 19.26
N GLU A 196 14.89 -28.04 19.91
CA GLU A 196 14.55 -29.43 19.56
C GLU A 196 13.05 -29.73 19.64
N SER A 197 12.33 -29.02 20.52
CA SER A 197 10.88 -29.12 20.69
C SER A 197 10.08 -28.43 19.57
N ALA A 198 10.72 -27.61 18.73
CA ALA A 198 10.02 -26.83 17.71
C ALA A 198 9.49 -27.73 16.59
N LYS A 199 8.21 -27.54 16.23
CA LYS A 199 7.61 -28.24 15.11
C LYS A 199 7.89 -27.48 13.80
N VAL A 200 8.80 -28.02 13.01
CA VAL A 200 9.22 -27.43 11.72
C VAL A 200 8.15 -27.68 10.65
N GLN A 201 7.72 -26.62 9.97
CA GLN A 201 6.75 -26.65 8.89
C GLN A 201 7.40 -26.46 7.51
N GLN A 202 8.44 -25.62 7.43
CA GLN A 202 9.22 -25.38 6.22
C GLN A 202 10.70 -25.38 6.57
N ARG A 203 11.51 -26.01 5.72
CA ARG A 203 12.96 -26.00 5.82
C ARG A 203 13.58 -26.14 4.43
N SER A 204 14.40 -25.17 4.03
CA SER A 204 15.11 -25.15 2.75
C SER A 204 16.60 -25.34 2.98
N ASP A 205 17.25 -26.25 2.26
CA ASP A 205 18.70 -26.50 2.39
C ASP A 205 19.57 -25.44 1.70
N SER A 206 18.95 -24.62 0.84
CA SER A 206 19.59 -23.47 0.21
C SER A 206 18.56 -22.41 -0.15
N HIS A 207 19.03 -21.18 -0.34
CA HIS A 207 18.28 -20.07 -0.89
C HIS A 207 18.90 -19.62 -2.21
N PHE A 208 18.10 -19.57 -3.27
CA PHE A 208 18.52 -19.05 -4.56
C PHE A 208 17.92 -17.67 -4.79
N TYR A 209 18.76 -16.71 -5.19
CA TYR A 209 18.30 -15.40 -5.62
C TYR A 209 19.21 -14.84 -6.72
N CYS A 210 18.62 -14.53 -7.89
CA CYS A 210 19.31 -13.89 -9.02
C CYS A 210 20.65 -14.56 -9.43
N GLY A 211 20.73 -15.89 -9.40
CA GLY A 211 21.95 -16.63 -9.80
C GLY A 211 22.86 -16.99 -8.62
N GLU A 212 22.70 -16.34 -7.47
CA GLU A 212 23.44 -16.63 -6.25
C GLU A 212 22.73 -17.72 -5.43
N VAL A 213 23.51 -18.64 -4.86
CA VAL A 213 23.01 -19.69 -3.97
C VAL A 213 23.64 -19.50 -2.60
N THR A 214 22.80 -19.36 -1.58
CA THR A 214 23.21 -19.35 -0.17
C THR A 214 22.85 -20.69 0.47
N PRO A 215 23.84 -21.52 0.86
CA PRO A 215 23.57 -22.76 1.57
C PRO A 215 23.02 -22.47 2.98
N ILE A 216 22.08 -23.29 3.45
CA ILE A 216 21.50 -23.18 4.79
C ILE A 216 21.88 -24.40 5.62
N VAL A 217 22.43 -24.17 6.79
CA VAL A 217 22.81 -25.19 7.77
C VAL A 217 21.87 -25.07 8.96
N TYR A 218 21.42 -26.20 9.50
CA TYR A 218 20.51 -26.21 10.63
C TYR A 218 21.12 -26.93 11.81
N ARG A 219 20.96 -26.36 13.00
CA ARG A 219 21.29 -26.99 14.27
C ARG A 219 20.07 -26.95 15.18
N THR A 220 20.03 -27.88 16.11
CA THR A 220 19.06 -27.85 17.19
C THR A 220 19.76 -27.51 18.50
N LYS A 221 19.03 -26.87 19.42
CA LYS A 221 19.46 -26.63 20.79
C LYS A 221 18.42 -27.16 21.78
N PRO A 222 18.83 -27.60 22.98
CA PRO A 222 17.86 -27.84 24.05
C PRO A 222 17.10 -26.55 24.34
N ALA A 223 15.82 -26.70 24.71
CA ALA A 223 14.95 -25.59 25.07
C ALA A 223 15.43 -24.86 26.34
#